data_AF-A0A7S4KWI5-F1
#
_entry.id   AF-A0A7S4KWI5-F1
#
_cell.length_a   1.000
_cell.length_b   1.000
_cell.length_c   1.000
_cell.angle_alpha   90.00
_cell.angle_beta   90.00
_cell.angle_gamma   90.00
#
_symmetry.space_group_name_H-M   'P 1'
#
loop_
_entity.id
_entity.type
_entity.pdbx_description
1 polymer ?
#
loop_
_entity_poly.entity_id
_entity_poly.type
_entity_poly.pdbx_seq_one_letter_code
_entity_poly.pdbx_strand_id
1 'polypeptide(L)'
;SILVAHWLRVGYCQGNFNSDNCAVGGFTLDYGPFGFCEQFALEFQPWTGGGQHYCFMNQPRAAAANYLTFCASLKQLLKNDSDALARLETIRNGIGEEIAEQTEKV
;
A
#
# COMPACT_ATOMS: atom_id res chain seq x y z
N SER A 1 2.01 -0.78 -6.17
CA SER A 1 3.35 -0.32 -5.72
C SER A 1 3.70 1.04 -6.30
N ILE A 2 3.61 1.25 -7.63
CA ILE A 2 3.99 2.51 -8.33
C ILE A 2 3.40 3.79 -7.70
N LEU A 3 2.10 3.83 -7.40
CA LEU A 3 1.46 5.00 -6.76
C LEU A 3 2.16 5.41 -5.46
N VAL A 4 2.48 4.44 -4.61
CA VAL A 4 3.09 4.66 -3.30
C VAL A 4 4.55 5.12 -3.46
N ALA A 5 5.28 4.59 -4.44
CA ALA A 5 6.60 5.12 -4.79
C ALA A 5 6.52 6.59 -5.24
N HIS A 6 5.50 6.96 -6.03
CA HIS A 6 5.29 8.37 -6.38
C HIS A 6 4.95 9.23 -5.17
N TRP A 7 4.14 8.74 -4.23
CA TRP A 7 3.90 9.47 -2.97
C TRP A 7 5.20 9.77 -2.23
N LEU A 8 6.08 8.77 -2.08
CA LEU A 8 7.37 8.99 -1.45
C LEU A 8 8.23 10.01 -2.20
N ARG A 9 8.32 9.93 -3.54
CA ARG A 9 9.12 10.86 -4.36
C ARG A 9 8.72 12.33 -4.20
N VAL A 10 7.42 12.59 -4.04
CA VAL A 10 6.90 13.96 -3.91
C VAL A 10 6.70 14.38 -2.45
N GLY A 11 7.11 13.56 -1.49
CA GLY A 11 6.95 13.84 -0.07
C GLY A 11 5.49 13.74 0.42
N TYR A 12 4.60 13.08 -0.31
CA TYR A 12 3.21 12.91 0.09
C TYR A 12 3.06 11.77 1.10
N CYS A 13 2.31 12.03 2.18
CA CYS A 13 1.87 11.04 3.15
C CYS A 13 0.33 11.01 3.17
N GLN A 14 -0.25 9.86 2.81
CA GLN A 14 -1.72 9.72 2.77
C GLN A 14 -2.35 9.78 4.16
N GLY A 15 -1.63 9.33 5.20
CA GLY A 15 -2.02 9.47 6.62
C GLY A 15 -3.06 8.46 7.15
N ASN A 16 -3.96 7.97 6.30
CA ASN A 16 -5.04 7.02 6.66
C ASN A 16 -5.23 5.92 5.58
N PHE A 17 -4.17 5.13 5.33
CA PHE A 17 -4.11 4.26 4.15
C PHE A 17 -4.71 2.87 4.40
N ASN A 18 -5.96 2.85 4.88
CA ASN A 18 -6.74 1.64 5.09
C ASN A 18 -7.08 0.95 3.76
N SER A 19 -7.54 -0.31 3.84
CA SER A 19 -7.83 -1.13 2.67
C SER A 19 -8.98 -0.61 1.80
N ASP A 20 -9.97 0.06 2.39
CA ASP A 20 -11.05 0.77 1.71
C ASP A 20 -10.58 2.01 0.94
N ASN A 21 -9.45 2.61 1.36
CA ASN A 21 -8.77 3.71 0.68
C ASN A 21 -7.70 3.24 -0.32
N CYS A 22 -7.55 1.92 -0.51
CA CYS A 22 -6.61 1.31 -1.44
C CYS A 22 -7.29 0.96 -2.77
N ALA A 23 -7.32 1.92 -3.70
CA ALA A 23 -7.91 1.71 -5.02
C ALA A 23 -7.15 0.64 -5.81
N VAL A 24 -7.87 -0.40 -6.27
CA VAL A 24 -7.32 -1.45 -7.17
C VAL A 24 -6.75 -0.84 -8.46
N GLY A 25 -7.33 0.26 -8.94
CA GLY A 25 -6.86 0.95 -10.15
C GLY A 25 -5.60 1.80 -9.98
N GLY A 26 -5.01 1.88 -8.77
CA GLY A 26 -3.74 2.56 -8.56
C GLY A 26 -3.81 4.09 -8.56
N PHE A 27 -4.94 4.67 -8.15
CA PHE A 27 -5.11 6.12 -7.96
C PHE A 27 -5.28 6.46 -6.47
N THR A 28 -4.96 7.70 -6.10
CA THR A 28 -5.15 8.17 -4.72
C THR A 28 -6.63 8.38 -4.46
N LEU A 29 -7.09 7.92 -3.29
CA LEU A 29 -8.46 8.09 -2.82
C LEU A 29 -8.50 8.74 -1.44
N ASP A 30 -9.66 9.29 -1.12
CA ASP A 30 -10.02 9.81 0.20
C ASP A 30 -8.99 10.80 0.76
N TYR A 31 -9.01 12.01 0.20
CA TYR A 31 -8.18 13.14 0.65
C TYR A 31 -8.73 13.73 1.95
N GLY A 32 -8.54 13.00 3.05
CA GLY A 32 -8.82 13.46 4.40
C GLY A 32 -7.55 14.03 5.05
N PRO A 33 -6.93 13.31 6.00
CA PRO A 33 -5.80 13.83 6.74
C PRO A 33 -4.47 13.47 6.06
N PHE A 34 -4.29 13.88 4.80
CA PHE A 34 -3.01 13.76 4.10
C PHE A 34 -2.10 14.95 4.41
N GLY A 35 -0.81 14.84 4.07
CA GLY A 35 0.12 15.95 4.20
C GLY A 35 1.38 15.76 3.36
N PHE A 36 2.08 16.86 3.10
CA PHE A 36 3.39 16.86 2.46
C PHE A 36 4.49 17.04 3.51
N CYS A 37 5.56 16.26 3.39
CA CYS A 37 6.71 16.31 4.28
C CYS A 37 7.57 17.54 3.94
N GLU A 38 7.34 18.67 4.63
CA GLU A 38 8.10 19.90 4.41
C GLU A 38 9.56 19.78 4.89
N GLN A 39 9.75 19.18 6.06
CA GLN A 39 11.06 18.76 6.56
C GLN A 39 11.11 17.24 6.60
N PHE A 40 12.12 16.65 5.96
CA PHE A 40 12.26 15.21 5.87
C PHE A 40 12.26 14.55 7.26
N ALA A 41 11.23 13.75 7.51
CA ALA A 41 11.08 12.96 8.72
C ALA A 41 10.47 11.60 8.36
N LEU A 42 11.18 10.52 8.67
CA LEU A 42 10.77 9.15 8.34
C LEU A 42 9.39 8.80 8.92
N GLU A 43 9.13 9.32 10.12
CA GLU A 43 7.91 9.10 10.89
C GLU A 43 6.86 10.20 10.69
N PHE A 44 7.02 11.07 9.68
CA PHE A 44 6.03 12.10 9.37
C PHE A 44 4.65 11.47 9.21
N GLN A 45 3.70 11.93 10.03
CA GLN A 45 2.33 11.43 10.07
C GLN A 45 1.41 12.65 10.26
N PRO A 46 0.71 13.11 9.21
CA PRO A 46 -0.18 14.27 9.28
C PRO A 46 -1.41 14.05 10.16
N TRP A 47 -1.79 12.78 10.41
CA TRP A 47 -2.95 12.43 11.21
C TRP A 47 -2.58 11.78 12.53
N THR A 48 -3.01 12.38 13.65
CA THR A 48 -2.80 11.79 14.99
C THR A 48 -3.38 10.39 15.13
N GLY A 49 -4.45 10.05 14.40
CA GLY A 49 -5.05 8.72 14.38
C GLY A 49 -4.31 7.68 13.53
N GLY A 50 -3.43 8.10 12.62
CA GLY A 50 -2.74 7.20 11.68
C GLY A 50 -1.55 6.46 12.29
N GLY A 51 -1.04 6.94 13.44
CA GLY A 51 0.07 6.35 14.17
C GLY A 51 1.30 6.06 13.30
N GLN A 52 2.14 5.14 13.78
CA GLN A 52 3.35 4.74 13.05
C GLN A 52 3.04 3.92 11.79
N HIS A 53 1.94 3.19 11.73
CA HIS A 53 1.67 2.28 10.61
C HIS A 53 1.33 3.00 9.29
N TYR A 54 0.82 4.23 9.36
CA TYR A 54 0.60 5.09 8.18
C TYR A 54 1.57 6.26 8.08
N CYS A 55 2.68 6.26 8.82
CA CYS A 55 3.69 7.30 8.65
C CYS A 55 4.35 7.22 7.27
N PHE A 56 4.99 8.32 6.87
CA PHE A 56 5.54 8.55 5.54
C PHE A 56 6.33 7.36 5.00
N MET A 57 7.31 6.84 5.74
CA MET A 57 8.12 5.70 5.29
C MET A 57 7.46 4.33 5.47
N ASN A 58 6.33 4.24 6.17
CA ASN A 58 5.56 3.00 6.29
C ASN A 58 4.48 2.84 5.20
N GLN A 59 4.29 3.82 4.31
CA GLN A 59 3.33 3.71 3.21
C GLN A 59 3.54 2.46 2.31
N PRO A 60 4.77 2.04 1.96
CA PRO A 60 4.99 0.79 1.23
C PRO A 60 4.53 -0.45 2.00
N ARG A 61 4.77 -0.47 3.32
CA ARG A 61 4.34 -1.57 4.20
C ARG A 61 2.83 -1.62 4.34
N ALA A 62 2.18 -0.47 4.47
CA ALA A 62 0.71 -0.35 4.46
C ALA A 62 0.12 -0.85 3.13
N ALA A 63 0.73 -0.48 2.00
CA ALA A 63 0.32 -0.97 0.67
C ALA A 63 0.38 -2.50 0.57
N ALA A 64 1.50 -3.09 1.00
CA ALA A 64 1.68 -4.54 1.02
C ALA A 64 0.60 -5.24 1.88
N ALA A 65 0.30 -4.70 3.07
CA ALA A 65 -0.75 -5.23 3.93
C ALA A 65 -2.13 -5.18 3.25
N ASN A 66 -2.46 -4.07 2.57
CA ASN A 66 -3.70 -3.94 1.81
C ASN A 66 -3.78 -4.95 0.65
N TYR A 67 -2.71 -5.13 -0.11
CA TYR A 67 -2.67 -6.08 -1.22
C TYR A 67 -2.80 -7.54 -0.74
N LEU A 68 -2.11 -7.90 0.35
CA LEU A 68 -2.23 -9.23 0.95
C LEU A 68 -3.65 -9.50 1.46
N THR A 69 -4.29 -8.48 2.04
CA THR A 69 -5.69 -8.55 2.49
C THR A 69 -6.64 -8.76 1.30
N PHE A 70 -6.40 -8.07 0.19
CA PHE A 70 -7.14 -8.28 -1.06
C PHE A 70 -6.94 -9.70 -1.62
N CYS A 71 -5.71 -10.21 -1.63
CA CYS A 71 -5.47 -11.61 -2.02
C CYS A 71 -6.23 -12.59 -1.10
N ALA A 72 -6.27 -12.35 0.21
CA ALA A 72 -6.99 -13.19 1.15
C ALA A 72 -8.51 -13.21 0.87
N SER A 73 -9.11 -12.08 0.48
CA SER A 73 -10.53 -12.03 0.12
C SER A 73 -10.82 -12.77 -1.19
N LEU A 74 -9.97 -12.62 -2.20
CA LEU A 74 -10.09 -13.34 -3.47
C LEU A 74 -9.97 -14.86 -3.31
N LYS A 75 -9.11 -15.33 -2.39
CA LYS A 75 -8.92 -16.76 -2.13
C LYS A 75 -10.22 -17.50 -1.80
N GLN A 76 -11.15 -16.84 -1.10
CA GLN A 76 -12.46 -17.43 -0.77
C GLN A 76 -13.36 -17.58 -2.01
N LEU A 77 -13.29 -16.64 -2.94
CA LEU A 77 -14.05 -16.67 -4.19
C LEU A 77 -13.51 -17.72 -5.16
N LEU A 78 -12.19 -17.91 -5.18
CA LEU A 78 -11.51 -18.81 -6.10
C LEU A 78 -11.38 -20.25 -5.58
N LYS A 79 -11.95 -20.58 -4.41
CA LYS A 79 -11.73 -21.87 -3.72
C LYS A 79 -11.98 -23.15 -4.55
N ASN A 80 -12.81 -23.06 -5.59
CA ASN A 80 -13.17 -24.19 -6.47
C ASN A 80 -12.43 -24.17 -7.83
N ASP A 81 -11.54 -23.20 -8.05
CA ASP A 81 -10.73 -23.07 -9.27
C ASP A 81 -9.24 -23.16 -8.89
N SER A 82 -8.67 -24.35 -9.08
CA SER A 82 -7.29 -24.62 -8.67
C SER A 82 -6.25 -23.86 -9.50
N ASP A 83 -6.54 -23.57 -10.78
CA ASP A 83 -5.62 -22.78 -11.63
C ASP A 83 -5.61 -21.32 -11.18
N ALA A 84 -6.79 -20.74 -10.95
CA ALA A 84 -6.92 -19.37 -10.47
C ALA A 84 -6.29 -19.20 -9.07
N LEU A 85 -6.45 -20.18 -8.17
CA LEU A 85 -5.77 -20.18 -6.87
C LEU A 85 -4.25 -20.23 -7.00
N ALA A 86 -3.71 -21.09 -7.87
CA ALA A 86 -2.27 -21.18 -8.08
C ALA A 86 -1.69 -19.84 -8.58
N ARG A 87 -2.36 -19.21 -9.55
CA ARG A 87 -2.00 -17.86 -10.04
C ARG A 87 -2.04 -16.80 -8.95
N LEU A 88 -3.09 -16.81 -8.13
CA LEU A 88 -3.22 -15.87 -7.00
C LEU A 88 -2.08 -16.05 -5.99
N GLU A 89 -1.71 -17.28 -5.67
CA GLU A 89 -0.61 -17.58 -4.74
C GLU A 89 0.75 -17.14 -5.31
N THR A 90 1.00 -17.32 -6.61
CA THR A 90 2.18 -16.76 -7.29
C THR A 90 2.23 -15.24 -7.17
N ILE A 91 1.12 -14.55 -7.47
CA ILE A 91 1.04 -13.08 -7.32
C ILE A 91 1.29 -12.67 -5.88
N ARG A 92 0.62 -13.32 -4.93
CA ARG A 92 0.73 -12.99 -3.50
C ARG A 92 2.17 -13.09 -3.00
N ASN A 93 2.90 -14.12 -3.42
CA ASN A 93 4.29 -14.33 -3.01
C ASN A 93 5.24 -13.27 -3.60
N GLY A 94 4.94 -12.70 -4.77
CA GLY A 94 5.73 -11.63 -5.40
C GLY A 94 5.47 -10.22 -4.87
N ILE A 95 4.43 -9.99 -4.05
CA ILE A 95 4.06 -8.64 -3.57
C ILE A 95 5.21 -7.96 -2.82
N GLY A 96 5.94 -8.69 -1.99
CA GLY A 96 7.04 -8.13 -1.19
C GLY A 96 8.18 -7.62 -2.05
N GLU A 97 8.60 -8.42 -3.03
CA GLU A 97 9.67 -8.08 -3.98
C GLU A 97 9.27 -6.88 -4.86
N GLU A 98 8.05 -6.88 -5.39
CA GLU A 98 7.52 -5.77 -6.20
C GLU A 98 7.46 -4.45 -5.40
N ILE A 99 7.04 -4.50 -4.13
CA ILE A 99 7.03 -3.31 -3.26
C ILE A 99 8.46 -2.81 -3.00
N ALA A 100 9.40 -3.71 -2.73
CA ALA A 100 10.80 -3.36 -2.50
C ALA A 100 11.42 -2.72 -3.75
N GLU A 101 11.26 -3.34 -4.92
CA GLU A 101 11.81 -2.86 -6.18
C GLU A 101 11.33 -1.44 -6.53
N GLN A 102 10.03 -1.14 -6.34
CA GLN A 102 9.54 0.22 -6.60
C GLN A 102 10.02 1.23 -5.56
N THR A 103 10.22 0.80 -4.32
CA THR A 103 10.69 1.68 -3.22
C THR A 103 12.17 2.00 -3.36
N GLU A 104 13.00 1.07 -3.84
CA GLU A 104 14.43 1.32 -4.13
C GLU A 104 14.66 2.33 -5.26
N LYS A 105 13.65 2.53 -6.12
CA LYS A 105 13.69 3.50 -7.23
C LYS A 105 13.21 4.90 -6.82
N VAL A 106 12.88 5.12 -5.55
CA VAL A 106 12.45 6.43 -4.99
C VAL A 106 13.68 7.24 -4.61
#